data_AF-A0A2N3BPX1-F1
#
_entry.id   AF-A0A2N3BPX1-F1
#
_cell.length_a   1.000
_cell.length_b   1.000
_cell.length_c   1.000
_cell.angle_alpha   90.00
_cell.angle_beta   90.00
_cell.angle_gamma   90.00
#
_symmetry.space_group_name_H-M   'P 1'
#
loop_
_entity.id
_entity.type
_entity.pdbx_description
1 polymer ?
#
loop_
_entity_poly.entity_id
_entity_poly.type
_entity_poly.pdbx_seq_one_letter_code
_entity_poly.pdbx_strand_id
1 'polypeptide(L)'
;MRKGPAMRALLALVMAAAVAWGGYWYAGSRAVLAGARAALADLRDQRRGDAAGVTLAGFPSRFDLTVAAPSLVSADGSLGWSAPFVQILALSYRPHHLIAVWPDRQSLTIGGQPLTLLGDDIRASAVAGASLDLPLDHAQLVASGLSLSAEAGWDLRLRELRLALRRAGAEPAGRASVALAGAPAFAEDGRDHQIGIALDDLAPGAGLRALIDPGGRLPALVEAATLSAILSFDRPIDRNAAATGLRLTAIRDIAADLRWGKIAVTLRGALVIGASGLPEGQITVTAREWRPLLAALTEAGAIGADVAPTVRNMAEALARGAGDTGTLTLPLDLGGGWISLGPFPLAPIPRL
;
A
#
# COMPACT_ATOMS: atom_id res chain seq x y z
N MET A 1 32.17 56.90 9.31
CA MET A 1 31.71 55.71 10.07
C MET A 1 32.69 54.55 9.83
N ARG A 2 33.72 54.39 10.69
CA ARG A 2 34.67 53.27 10.60
C ARG A 2 33.95 51.99 11.05
N LYS A 3 33.64 51.06 10.14
CA LYS A 3 33.18 49.71 10.51
C LYS A 3 34.26 49.07 11.39
N GLY A 4 33.99 48.87 12.68
CA GLY A 4 34.95 48.36 13.66
C GLY A 4 35.46 46.94 13.32
N PRO A 5 36.62 46.52 13.86
CA PRO A 5 37.20 45.19 13.62
C PRO A 5 36.22 44.04 13.92
N ALA A 6 35.29 44.22 14.87
CA ALA A 6 34.21 43.28 15.18
C ALA A 6 33.27 43.01 13.98
N MET A 7 32.95 44.02 13.17
CA MET A 7 32.09 43.85 11.98
C MET A 7 32.80 43.04 10.88
N ARG A 8 34.11 43.19 10.74
CA ARG A 8 34.91 42.41 9.78
C ARG A 8 35.04 40.95 10.22
N ALA A 9 35.25 40.71 11.51
CA ALA A 9 35.30 39.36 12.08
C ALA A 9 33.94 38.64 11.95
N LEU A 10 32.84 39.33 12.23
CA LEU A 10 31.49 38.80 12.04
C LEU A 10 31.22 38.46 10.57
N LEU A 11 31.58 39.35 9.65
CA LEU A 11 31.45 39.10 8.21
C LEU A 11 32.25 37.87 7.78
N ALA A 12 33.50 37.75 8.24
CA ALA A 12 34.34 36.59 7.93
C ALA A 12 33.73 35.28 8.47
N LEU A 13 33.19 35.29 9.69
CA LEU A 13 32.51 34.15 10.28
C LEU A 13 31.27 33.73 9.48
N VAL A 14 30.42 34.69 9.09
CA VAL A 14 29.23 34.44 8.27
C VAL A 14 29.61 33.88 6.91
N MET A 15 30.65 34.43 6.27
CA MET A 15 31.17 33.91 5.00
C MET A 15 31.72 32.49 5.13
N ALA A 16 32.48 32.20 6.20
CA ALA A 16 32.99 30.86 6.47
C ALA A 16 31.86 29.85 6.69
N ALA A 17 30.82 30.22 7.45
CA ALA A 17 29.64 29.40 7.66
C ALA A 17 28.86 29.16 6.34
N ALA A 18 28.71 30.19 5.50
CA ALA A 18 28.06 30.06 4.19
C ALA A 18 28.84 29.13 3.25
N VAL A 19 30.18 29.23 3.23
CA VAL A 19 31.05 28.33 2.44
C VAL A 19 30.97 26.90 2.97
N ALA A 20 31.03 26.72 4.29
CA ALA A 20 30.92 25.39 4.90
C ALA A 20 29.56 24.73 4.60
N TRP A 21 28.47 25.49 4.71
CA TRP A 21 27.12 25.03 4.39
C TRP A 21 26.97 24.71 2.89
N GLY A 22 27.50 25.57 2.01
CA GLY A 22 27.53 25.33 0.57
C GLY A 22 28.37 24.10 0.19
N GLY A 23 29.51 23.90 0.85
CA GLY A 23 30.36 22.73 0.66
C GLY A 23 29.69 21.43 1.11
N TYR A 24 29.03 21.46 2.27
CA TYR A 24 28.20 20.34 2.75
C TYR A 24 27.09 19.98 1.74
N TRP A 25 26.32 20.97 1.28
CA TRP A 25 25.27 20.74 0.30
C TRP A 25 25.83 20.21 -1.03
N TYR A 26 26.95 20.75 -1.50
CA TYR A 26 27.59 20.31 -2.74
C TYR A 26 28.00 18.83 -2.64
N ALA A 27 28.66 18.42 -1.55
CA ALA A 27 29.01 17.03 -1.32
C ALA A 27 27.76 16.13 -1.25
N GLY A 28 26.73 16.54 -0.49
CA GLY A 28 25.48 15.81 -0.36
C GLY A 28 24.73 15.63 -1.68
N SER A 29 24.62 16.70 -2.47
CA SER A 29 23.94 16.65 -3.79
C SER A 29 24.62 15.69 -4.76
N ARG A 30 25.96 15.62 -4.75
CA ARG A 30 26.74 14.68 -5.57
C ARG A 30 26.54 13.24 -5.11
N ALA A 31 26.48 13.01 -3.79
CA ALA A 31 26.20 11.69 -3.25
C ALA A 31 24.78 11.20 -3.62
N VAL A 32 23.76 12.05 -3.49
CA VAL A 32 22.38 11.71 -3.88
C VAL A 32 22.29 11.41 -5.38
N LEU A 33 22.87 12.26 -6.24
CA LEU A 33 22.88 12.02 -7.68
C LEU A 33 23.63 10.74 -8.07
N ALA A 34 24.76 10.46 -7.43
CA ALA A 34 25.52 9.23 -7.69
C ALA A 34 24.71 7.99 -7.26
N GLY A 35 24.09 8.01 -6.08
CA GLY A 35 23.24 6.94 -5.59
C GLY A 35 22.02 6.68 -6.49
N ALA A 36 21.33 7.75 -6.93
CA ALA A 36 20.20 7.63 -7.84
C ALA A 36 20.61 7.02 -9.19
N ARG A 37 21.76 7.42 -9.75
CA ARG A 37 22.29 6.83 -11.00
C ARG A 37 22.68 5.37 -10.84
N ALA A 38 23.28 5.01 -9.69
CA ALA A 38 23.64 3.63 -9.39
C ALA A 38 22.38 2.75 -9.26
N ALA A 39 21.36 3.20 -8.54
CA ALA A 39 20.09 2.49 -8.41
C ALA A 39 19.38 2.29 -9.77
N LEU A 40 19.40 3.31 -10.65
CA LEU A 40 18.85 3.19 -12.01
C LEU A 40 19.69 2.29 -12.93
N ALA A 41 21.01 2.23 -12.73
CA ALA A 41 21.86 1.27 -13.43
C ALA A 41 21.52 -0.16 -13.02
N ASP A 42 21.38 -0.41 -11.71
CA ASP A 42 20.98 -1.72 -11.17
C ASP A 42 19.60 -2.17 -11.66
N LEU A 43 18.61 -1.27 -11.67
CA LEU A 43 17.28 -1.54 -12.24
C LEU A 43 17.34 -1.90 -13.73
N ARG A 44 18.19 -1.23 -14.51
CA ARG A 44 18.38 -1.54 -15.94
C ARG A 44 19.06 -2.89 -16.14
N ASP A 45 20.10 -3.18 -15.36
CA ASP A 45 20.84 -4.45 -15.43
C ASP A 45 19.91 -5.64 -15.11
N GLN A 46 18.98 -5.44 -14.17
CA GLN A 46 17.94 -6.41 -13.82
C GLN A 46 16.74 -6.42 -14.80
N ARG A 47 16.70 -5.50 -15.79
CA ARG A 47 15.55 -5.25 -16.69
C ARG A 47 14.24 -4.96 -15.95
N ARG A 48 14.35 -4.32 -14.79
CA ARG A 48 13.22 -3.95 -13.91
C ARG A 48 12.83 -2.49 -14.01
N GLY A 49 13.59 -1.68 -14.74
CA GLY A 49 13.22 -0.29 -15.00
C GLY A 49 14.30 0.53 -15.68
N ASP A 50 13.92 1.74 -16.09
CA ASP A 50 14.81 2.73 -16.68
C ASP A 50 14.28 4.15 -16.37
N ALA A 51 15.07 5.17 -16.70
CA ALA A 51 14.67 6.56 -16.70
C ALA A 51 15.47 7.35 -17.73
N ALA A 52 14.86 8.37 -18.34
CA ALA A 52 15.56 9.26 -19.29
C ALA A 52 16.70 10.05 -18.63
N GLY A 53 16.60 10.30 -17.32
CA GLY A 53 17.68 10.93 -16.57
C GLY A 53 17.29 11.31 -15.15
N VAL A 54 18.28 11.79 -14.39
CA VAL A 54 18.10 12.31 -13.03
C VAL A 54 18.77 13.67 -12.87
N THR A 55 18.05 14.59 -12.26
CA THR A 55 18.51 15.95 -11.94
C THR A 55 18.23 16.25 -10.47
N LEU A 56 18.99 17.19 -9.89
CA LEU A 56 18.84 17.58 -8.49
C LEU A 56 18.92 19.11 -8.37
N ALA A 57 17.98 19.68 -7.63
CA ALA A 57 17.93 21.11 -7.29
C ALA A 57 17.76 21.31 -5.77
N GLY A 58 17.62 22.57 -5.33
CA GLY A 58 17.27 22.89 -3.94
C GLY A 58 18.37 23.53 -3.08
N PHE A 59 19.45 24.04 -3.70
CA PHE A 59 20.52 24.72 -2.96
C PHE A 59 19.99 25.85 -2.06
N PRO A 60 20.45 25.99 -0.81
CA PRO A 60 21.36 25.10 -0.09
C PRO A 60 20.65 24.20 0.94
N SER A 61 19.32 24.21 0.98
CA SER A 61 18.53 23.68 2.09
C SER A 61 17.71 22.43 1.74
N ARG A 62 17.70 22.03 0.47
CA ARG A 62 16.88 20.93 -0.05
C ARG A 62 17.66 20.08 -1.04
N PHE A 63 17.29 18.81 -1.10
CA PHE A 63 17.67 17.88 -2.15
C PHE A 63 16.39 17.50 -2.89
N ASP A 64 16.11 18.21 -3.98
CA ASP A 64 14.93 17.99 -4.82
C ASP A 64 15.37 17.18 -6.04
N LEU A 65 15.32 15.85 -5.93
CA LEU A 65 15.68 14.92 -7.00
C LEU A 65 14.48 14.75 -7.94
N THR A 66 14.69 14.96 -9.24
CA THR A 66 13.68 14.68 -10.28
C THR A 66 14.19 13.56 -11.17
N VAL A 67 13.42 12.47 -11.25
CA VAL A 67 13.62 11.36 -12.16
C VAL A 67 12.74 11.59 -13.38
N ALA A 68 13.33 11.76 -14.56
CA ALA A 68 12.61 12.04 -15.79
C ALA A 68 12.22 10.74 -16.51
N ALA A 69 10.96 10.67 -16.95
CA ALA A 69 10.37 9.52 -17.65
C ALA A 69 10.71 8.14 -17.03
N PRO A 70 10.53 7.93 -15.71
CA PRO A 70 10.79 6.63 -15.12
C PRO A 70 9.83 5.57 -15.66
N SER A 71 10.36 4.36 -15.85
CA SER A 71 9.59 3.15 -16.11
C SER A 71 10.04 2.03 -15.18
N LEU A 72 9.10 1.25 -14.66
CA LEU A 72 9.35 0.11 -13.78
C LEU A 72 8.53 -1.08 -14.27
N VAL A 73 9.08 -2.28 -14.08
CA VAL A 73 8.45 -3.56 -14.38
C VAL A 73 8.69 -4.50 -13.21
N SER A 74 7.66 -5.26 -12.81
CA SER A 74 7.77 -6.29 -11.77
C SER A 74 8.69 -7.43 -12.20
N ALA A 75 9.19 -8.19 -11.23
CA ALA A 75 10.13 -9.29 -11.51
C ALA A 75 9.51 -10.40 -12.39
N ASP A 76 8.19 -10.60 -12.30
CA ASP A 76 7.42 -11.54 -13.11
C ASP A 76 6.87 -10.92 -14.41
N GLY A 77 7.10 -9.62 -14.65
CA GLY A 77 6.63 -8.89 -15.82
C GLY A 77 5.11 -8.63 -15.85
N SER A 78 4.36 -9.02 -14.83
CA SER A 78 2.90 -8.89 -14.79
C SER A 78 2.42 -7.46 -14.56
N LEU A 79 3.27 -6.62 -13.96
CA LEU A 79 3.00 -5.23 -13.64
C LEU A 79 4.05 -4.31 -14.28
N GLY A 80 3.57 -3.30 -15.00
CA GLY A 80 4.38 -2.21 -15.51
C GLY A 80 3.85 -0.87 -15.00
N TRP A 81 4.74 0.09 -14.80
CA TRP A 81 4.39 1.46 -14.45
C TRP A 81 5.33 2.43 -15.16
N SER A 82 4.80 3.56 -15.63
CA SER A 82 5.61 4.66 -16.15
C SER A 82 4.93 6.00 -15.90
N ALA A 83 5.73 7.05 -15.83
CA ALA A 83 5.27 8.41 -15.58
C ALA A 83 6.16 9.43 -16.34
N PRO A 84 5.68 10.64 -16.64
CA PRO A 84 6.52 11.68 -17.25
C PRO A 84 7.68 12.13 -16.33
N PHE A 85 7.47 12.11 -15.01
CA PHE A 85 8.52 12.31 -14.02
C PHE A 85 8.08 11.73 -12.67
N VAL A 86 9.01 11.62 -11.72
CA VAL A 86 8.72 11.55 -10.27
C VAL A 86 9.71 12.43 -9.53
N GLN A 87 9.24 13.14 -8.51
CA GLN A 87 10.12 13.95 -7.65
C GLN A 87 10.26 13.31 -6.27
N ILE A 88 11.48 13.29 -5.75
CA ILE A 88 11.81 12.86 -4.40
C ILE A 88 12.52 14.02 -3.71
N LEU A 89 11.89 14.54 -2.67
CA LEU A 89 12.26 15.77 -1.99
C LEU A 89 12.73 15.45 -0.57
N ALA A 90 13.80 16.10 -0.14
CA ALA A 90 14.29 16.02 1.23
C ALA A 90 14.88 17.36 1.68
N LEU A 91 14.78 17.67 2.96
CA LEU A 91 15.54 18.78 3.54
C LEU A 91 17.00 18.35 3.70
N SER A 92 17.96 19.20 3.33
CA SER A 92 19.38 18.83 3.36
C SER A 92 19.86 18.49 4.78
N TYR A 93 19.27 19.10 5.81
CA TYR A 93 19.54 18.83 7.23
C TYR A 93 18.67 17.72 7.84
N ARG A 94 17.74 17.12 7.07
CA ARG A 94 16.95 15.94 7.45
C ARG A 94 16.78 15.00 6.25
N PRO A 95 17.87 14.43 5.71
CA PRO A 95 17.83 13.66 4.47
C PRO A 95 17.10 12.31 4.58
N HIS A 96 16.78 11.87 5.81
CA HIS A 96 16.01 10.66 6.11
C HIS A 96 14.49 10.90 6.13
N HIS A 97 14.03 12.15 5.93
CA HIS A 97 12.62 12.48 5.71
C HIS A 97 12.42 12.79 4.23
N LEU A 98 11.82 11.84 3.52
CA LEU A 98 11.60 11.87 2.09
C LEU A 98 10.14 12.18 1.79
N ILE A 99 9.89 12.97 0.75
CA ILE A 99 8.57 13.19 0.17
C ILE A 99 8.65 12.87 -1.31
N ALA A 100 7.87 11.90 -1.77
CA ALA A 100 7.71 11.60 -3.19
C ALA A 100 6.44 12.26 -3.74
N VAL A 101 6.53 12.81 -4.94
CA VAL A 101 5.42 13.45 -5.66
C VAL A 101 5.34 12.84 -7.05
N TRP A 102 4.14 12.39 -7.40
CA TRP A 102 3.82 11.83 -8.71
C TRP A 102 3.09 12.87 -9.58
N PRO A 103 3.16 12.74 -10.90
CA PRO A 103 2.45 13.60 -11.84
C PRO A 103 0.99 13.17 -11.99
N ASP A 104 0.18 14.09 -12.52
CA ASP A 104 -1.26 13.91 -12.67
C ASP A 104 -1.65 12.75 -13.59
N ARG A 105 -0.79 12.41 -14.56
CA ARG A 105 -1.01 11.31 -15.51
C ARG A 105 0.12 10.30 -15.46
N GLN A 106 -0.25 9.03 -15.31
CA GLN A 106 0.63 7.88 -15.27
C GLN A 106 0.07 6.75 -16.13
N SER A 107 0.93 5.86 -16.59
CA SER A 107 0.55 4.66 -17.33
C SER A 107 0.90 3.43 -16.52
N LEU A 108 -0.07 2.54 -16.38
CA LEU A 108 0.06 1.25 -15.72
C LEU A 108 -0.16 0.15 -16.75
N THR A 109 0.49 -0.99 -16.57
CA THR A 109 0.21 -2.20 -17.32
C THR A 109 -0.04 -3.30 -16.32
N ILE A 110 -1.23 -3.92 -16.33
CA ILE A 110 -1.58 -4.99 -15.40
C ILE A 110 -2.01 -6.20 -16.22
N GLY A 111 -1.31 -7.33 -16.09
CA GLY A 111 -1.60 -8.53 -16.87
C GLY A 111 -1.56 -8.29 -18.38
N GLY A 112 -0.65 -7.41 -18.83
CA GLY A 112 -0.54 -6.97 -20.23
C GLY A 112 -1.61 -5.96 -20.68
N GLN A 113 -2.56 -5.59 -19.83
CA GLN A 113 -3.57 -4.58 -20.15
C GLN A 113 -3.05 -3.17 -19.82
N PRO A 114 -2.95 -2.27 -20.81
CA PRO A 114 -2.61 -0.87 -20.56
C PRO A 114 -3.78 -0.14 -19.88
N LEU A 115 -3.43 0.59 -18.82
CA LEU A 115 -4.34 1.39 -18.02
C LEU A 115 -3.75 2.80 -17.89
N THR A 116 -4.59 3.82 -17.97
CA THR A 116 -4.21 5.18 -17.60
C THR A 116 -4.68 5.47 -16.19
N LEU A 117 -3.77 5.92 -15.33
CA LEU A 117 -4.06 6.44 -14.00
C LEU A 117 -3.96 7.97 -14.05
N LEU A 118 -5.06 8.63 -13.71
CA LEU A 118 -5.10 10.07 -13.45
C LEU A 118 -5.26 10.31 -11.95
N GLY A 119 -4.68 11.40 -11.44
CA GLY A 119 -4.88 11.88 -10.07
C GLY A 119 -4.59 13.37 -9.95
N ASP A 120 -5.30 14.07 -9.08
CA ASP A 120 -5.13 15.52 -8.87
C ASP A 120 -3.93 15.84 -7.98
N ASP A 121 -3.67 14.98 -6.98
CA ASP A 121 -2.51 15.07 -6.10
C ASP A 121 -2.15 13.67 -5.61
N ILE A 122 -0.91 13.24 -5.85
CA ILE A 122 -0.41 11.92 -5.42
C ILE A 122 0.94 12.14 -4.76
N ARG A 123 0.97 11.95 -3.43
CA ARG A 123 2.17 12.14 -2.62
C ARG A 123 2.38 10.98 -1.67
N ALA A 124 3.64 10.71 -1.39
CA ALA A 124 4.03 9.85 -0.31
C ALA A 124 5.09 10.54 0.53
N SER A 125 5.16 10.23 1.82
CA SER A 125 6.28 10.61 2.66
C SER A 125 6.77 9.41 3.45
N ALA A 126 8.07 9.30 3.62
CA ALA A 126 8.69 8.26 4.43
C ALA A 126 9.75 8.88 5.33
N VAL A 127 9.77 8.44 6.58
CA VAL A 127 10.77 8.83 7.58
C VAL A 127 11.50 7.57 8.01
N ALA A 128 12.82 7.58 7.89
CA ALA A 128 13.69 6.55 8.42
C ALA A 128 14.31 6.99 9.75
N GLY A 129 14.59 6.02 10.62
CA GLY A 129 15.28 6.24 11.88
C GLY A 129 16.73 6.70 11.69
N ALA A 130 17.25 7.45 12.66
CA ALA A 130 18.60 8.01 12.63
C ALA A 130 19.68 6.97 13.02
N SER A 131 19.71 5.82 12.35
CA SER A 131 20.80 4.84 12.42
C SER A 131 21.40 4.58 11.04
N LEU A 132 22.54 3.88 10.97
CA LEU A 132 23.22 3.62 9.71
C LEU A 132 22.40 2.76 8.75
N ASP A 133 21.56 1.86 9.28
CA ASP A 133 20.71 0.99 8.48
C ASP A 133 19.46 1.70 7.96
N LEU A 134 19.15 2.90 8.49
CA LEU A 134 17.96 3.69 8.14
C LEU A 134 16.67 2.85 8.19
N PRO A 135 16.36 2.21 9.33
CA PRO A 135 15.15 1.41 9.46
C PRO A 135 13.93 2.33 9.32
N LEU A 136 12.92 1.92 8.55
CA LEU A 136 11.70 2.68 8.32
C LEU A 136 10.99 2.94 9.65
N ASP A 137 10.65 4.19 9.94
CA ASP A 137 9.87 4.56 11.13
C ASP A 137 8.38 4.64 10.76
N HIS A 138 8.06 5.47 9.76
CA HIS A 138 6.73 5.54 9.19
C HIS A 138 6.77 5.96 7.71
N ALA A 139 5.75 5.54 6.97
CA ALA A 139 5.47 5.97 5.62
C ALA A 139 3.97 6.23 5.46
N GLN A 140 3.61 7.15 4.59
CA GLN A 140 2.23 7.41 4.22
C GLN A 140 2.16 7.75 2.74
N LEU A 141 1.04 7.41 2.11
CA LEU A 141 0.68 7.82 0.75
C LEU A 141 -0.73 8.39 0.80
N VAL A 142 -0.92 9.56 0.20
CA VAL A 142 -2.23 10.17 0.00
C VAL A 142 -2.36 10.47 -1.49
N ALA A 143 -3.48 10.04 -2.05
CA ALA A 143 -3.80 10.25 -3.45
C ALA A 143 -5.26 10.68 -3.59
N SER A 144 -5.49 11.80 -4.26
CA SER A 144 -6.81 12.42 -4.39
C SER A 144 -7.21 12.56 -5.86
N GLY A 145 -8.51 12.52 -6.13
CA GLY A 145 -9.06 12.71 -7.49
C GLY A 145 -8.65 11.61 -8.46
N LEU A 146 -8.59 10.36 -7.98
CA LEU A 146 -8.08 9.24 -8.78
C LEU A 146 -9.10 8.77 -9.82
N SER A 147 -8.62 8.53 -11.03
CA SER A 147 -9.37 7.87 -12.10
C SER A 147 -8.48 6.86 -12.79
N LEU A 148 -8.91 5.61 -12.82
CA LEU A 148 -8.27 4.53 -13.56
C LEU A 148 -9.14 4.16 -14.75
N SER A 149 -8.57 4.16 -15.95
CA SER A 149 -9.30 3.79 -17.17
C SER A 149 -8.51 2.77 -17.97
N ALA A 150 -9.17 1.69 -18.36
CA ALA A 150 -8.62 0.69 -19.26
C ALA A 150 -8.95 1.00 -20.71
N GLU A 151 -8.04 0.66 -21.62
CA GLU A 151 -8.34 0.68 -23.06
C GLU A 151 -9.48 -0.29 -23.43
N ALA A 152 -9.70 -1.33 -22.61
CA ALA A 152 -10.81 -2.27 -22.72
C ALA A 152 -12.20 -1.67 -22.39
N GLY A 153 -12.29 -0.36 -22.08
CA GLY A 153 -13.56 0.38 -21.99
C GLY A 153 -14.21 0.42 -20.60
N TRP A 154 -13.53 -0.06 -19.56
CA TRP A 154 -13.96 0.13 -18.18
C TRP A 154 -13.16 1.22 -17.49
N ASP A 155 -13.82 1.95 -16.58
CA ASP A 155 -13.21 2.99 -15.75
C ASP A 155 -13.63 2.83 -14.28
N LEU A 156 -12.86 3.44 -13.40
CA LEU A 156 -13.04 3.45 -11.96
C LEU A 156 -12.58 4.81 -11.43
N ARG A 157 -13.42 5.46 -10.63
CA ARG A 157 -13.06 6.71 -9.94
C ARG A 157 -12.96 6.46 -8.45
N LEU A 158 -12.05 7.14 -7.79
CA LEU A 158 -11.86 7.11 -6.34
C LEU A 158 -11.55 8.54 -5.88
N ARG A 159 -12.33 9.08 -4.95
CA ARG A 159 -12.07 10.44 -4.46
C ARG A 159 -10.74 10.51 -3.71
N GLU A 160 -10.49 9.55 -2.82
CA GLU A 160 -9.28 9.56 -2.03
C GLU A 160 -8.81 8.15 -1.64
N LEU A 161 -7.50 7.95 -1.71
CA LEU A 161 -6.78 6.79 -1.18
C LEU A 161 -5.78 7.28 -0.14
N ARG A 162 -5.82 6.68 1.05
CA ARG A 162 -4.80 6.86 2.09
C ARG A 162 -4.18 5.51 2.43
N LEU A 163 -2.85 5.46 2.42
CA LEU A 163 -2.06 4.35 2.95
C LEU A 163 -1.17 4.89 4.05
N ALA A 164 -1.07 4.17 5.16
CA ALA A 164 -0.16 4.48 6.25
C ALA A 164 0.53 3.21 6.71
N LEU A 165 1.83 3.29 6.94
CA LEU A 165 2.65 2.25 7.52
C LEU A 165 3.46 2.89 8.64
N ARG A 166 3.48 2.29 9.81
CA ARG A 166 4.31 2.76 10.92
C ARG A 166 4.82 1.57 11.71
N ARG A 167 5.94 1.72 12.40
CA ARG A 167 6.37 0.70 13.36
C ARG A 167 5.26 0.41 14.37
N ALA A 168 5.02 -0.87 14.60
CA ALA A 168 4.27 -1.32 15.76
C ALA A 168 5.20 -1.27 16.98
N GLY A 169 4.76 -0.66 18.07
CA GLY A 169 5.49 -0.74 19.35
C GLY A 169 5.37 -2.13 19.99
N ALA A 170 6.11 -2.38 21.07
CA ALA A 170 5.98 -3.59 21.89
C ALA A 170 4.57 -3.69 22.48
N GLU A 171 3.73 -4.53 21.87
CA GLU A 171 2.25 -4.52 21.98
C GLU A 171 1.62 -3.12 21.80
N PRO A 172 0.63 -2.94 20.92
CA PRO A 172 -0.13 -1.69 20.89
C PRO A 172 -0.79 -1.47 22.27
N ALA A 173 -0.27 -0.50 23.03
CA ALA A 173 -0.71 -0.19 24.38
C ALA A 173 -2.25 -0.12 24.46
N GLY A 174 -2.85 -1.01 25.24
CA GLY A 174 -4.31 -1.09 25.43
C GLY A 174 -5.06 -2.10 24.56
N ARG A 175 -4.37 -2.86 23.69
CA ARG A 175 -4.95 -4.05 23.02
C ARG A 175 -4.12 -5.27 23.37
N ALA A 176 -4.68 -6.17 24.17
CA ALA A 176 -4.14 -7.52 24.33
C ALA A 176 -4.17 -8.18 22.96
N SER A 177 -3.00 -8.33 22.35
CA SER A 177 -2.90 -9.01 21.06
C SER A 177 -3.26 -10.48 21.26
N VAL A 178 -4.12 -11.03 20.41
CA VAL A 178 -4.45 -12.46 20.50
C VAL A 178 -3.19 -13.24 20.11
N ALA A 179 -2.67 -14.03 21.04
CA ALA A 179 -1.53 -14.89 20.79
C ALA A 179 -1.88 -15.87 19.65
N LEU A 180 -1.30 -15.63 18.48
CA LEU A 180 -1.46 -16.49 17.31
C LEU A 180 -0.45 -17.64 17.39
N ALA A 181 -0.94 -18.86 17.54
CA ALA A 181 -0.09 -20.05 17.63
C ALA A 181 0.82 -20.17 16.39
N GLY A 182 2.12 -20.37 16.60
CA GLY A 182 3.11 -20.46 15.52
C GLY A 182 3.64 -19.12 15.00
N ALA A 183 3.07 -17.99 15.43
CA ALA A 183 3.54 -16.67 15.02
C ALA A 183 4.65 -16.16 15.96
N PRO A 184 5.79 -15.65 15.45
CA PRO A 184 6.88 -15.14 16.29
C PRO A 184 6.40 -13.98 17.16
N ALA A 185 6.82 -13.91 18.42
CA ALA A 185 6.48 -12.81 19.32
C ALA A 185 6.85 -11.44 18.70
N PHE A 186 6.05 -10.43 19.03
CA PHE A 186 6.37 -9.04 18.69
C PHE A 186 7.79 -8.72 19.13
N ALA A 187 8.58 -8.14 18.24
CA ALA A 187 9.93 -7.73 18.57
C ALA A 187 10.09 -6.23 18.55
N GLU A 188 10.90 -5.77 19.50
CA GLU A 188 11.36 -4.38 19.57
C GLU A 188 12.43 -4.05 18.51
N ASP A 189 12.85 -5.03 17.72
CA ASP A 189 13.86 -4.87 16.66
C ASP A 189 13.34 -4.05 15.45
N GLY A 190 12.04 -3.76 15.40
CA GLY A 190 11.43 -2.96 14.34
C GLY A 190 10.98 -3.78 13.12
N ARG A 191 10.84 -5.11 13.25
CA ARG A 191 10.27 -5.96 12.18
C ARG A 191 8.75 -5.94 12.09
N ASP A 192 8.07 -5.36 13.09
CA ASP A 192 6.60 -5.30 13.13
C ASP A 192 6.09 -3.92 12.73
N HIS A 193 5.11 -3.88 11.82
CA HIS A 193 4.55 -2.63 11.30
C HIS A 193 3.03 -2.65 11.26
N GLN A 194 2.39 -1.61 11.78
CA GLN A 194 0.96 -1.40 11.55
C GLN A 194 0.75 -0.77 10.18
N ILE A 195 -0.08 -1.42 9.36
CA ILE A 195 -0.57 -0.89 8.10
C ILE A 195 -2.03 -0.42 8.25
N GLY A 196 -2.36 0.67 7.58
CA GLY A 196 -3.70 1.19 7.42
C GLY A 196 -3.94 1.58 5.96
N ILE A 197 -5.09 1.20 5.42
CA ILE A 197 -5.56 1.54 4.08
C ILE A 197 -6.97 2.12 4.24
N ALA A 198 -7.24 3.24 3.58
CA ALA A 198 -8.57 3.82 3.50
C ALA A 198 -8.84 4.28 2.06
N LEU A 199 -10.01 3.91 1.54
CA LEU A 199 -10.53 4.33 0.25
C LEU A 199 -11.86 5.02 0.51
N ASP A 200 -12.01 6.25 0.02
CA ASP A 200 -13.25 7.02 0.16
C ASP A 200 -13.86 7.27 -1.23
N ASP A 201 -15.18 7.02 -1.34
CA ASP A 201 -15.99 7.28 -2.53
C ASP A 201 -15.44 6.62 -3.81
N LEU A 202 -15.44 5.28 -3.81
CA LEU A 202 -15.09 4.47 -4.97
C LEU A 202 -16.32 4.27 -5.87
N ALA A 203 -16.24 4.72 -7.12
CA ALA A 203 -17.30 4.66 -8.10
C ALA A 203 -16.84 3.89 -9.35
N PRO A 204 -17.28 2.63 -9.53
CA PRO A 204 -17.12 1.90 -10.77
C PRO A 204 -17.84 2.60 -11.92
N GLY A 205 -17.16 2.78 -13.05
CA GLY A 205 -17.75 3.30 -14.28
C GLY A 205 -18.73 2.33 -14.92
N ALA A 206 -19.48 2.79 -15.93
CA ALA A 206 -20.57 2.02 -16.53
C ALA A 206 -20.12 0.65 -17.07
N GLY A 207 -18.94 0.59 -17.70
CA GLY A 207 -18.38 -0.66 -18.22
C GLY A 207 -18.10 -1.68 -17.12
N LEU A 208 -17.47 -1.26 -16.02
CA LEU A 208 -17.20 -2.15 -14.89
C LEU A 208 -18.49 -2.56 -14.18
N ARG A 209 -19.45 -1.65 -14.04
CA ARG A 209 -20.76 -1.94 -13.44
C ARG A 209 -21.54 -2.99 -14.22
N ALA A 210 -21.51 -2.95 -15.55
CA ALA A 210 -22.15 -3.96 -16.38
C ALA A 210 -21.57 -5.37 -16.14
N LEU A 211 -20.31 -5.48 -15.70
CA LEU A 211 -19.66 -6.75 -15.38
C LEU A 211 -19.98 -7.23 -13.96
N ILE A 212 -19.93 -6.35 -12.97
CA ILE A 212 -20.03 -6.73 -11.54
C ILE A 212 -21.45 -6.69 -10.97
N ASP A 213 -22.35 -5.90 -11.59
CA ASP A 213 -23.74 -5.73 -11.17
C ASP A 213 -24.64 -5.48 -12.40
N PRO A 214 -24.77 -6.47 -13.30
CA PRO A 214 -25.56 -6.34 -14.52
C PRO A 214 -27.04 -6.02 -14.23
N GLY A 215 -27.56 -6.49 -13.10
CA GLY A 215 -28.93 -6.21 -12.64
C GLY A 215 -29.13 -4.87 -11.93
N GLY A 216 -28.08 -4.05 -11.76
CA GLY A 216 -28.17 -2.70 -11.17
C GLY A 216 -28.68 -2.68 -9.72
N ARG A 217 -28.36 -3.70 -8.91
CA ARG A 217 -28.84 -3.86 -7.53
C ARG A 217 -27.96 -3.15 -6.51
N LEU A 218 -26.70 -2.90 -6.85
CA LEU A 218 -25.72 -2.31 -5.95
C LEU A 218 -25.71 -0.79 -6.11
N PRO A 219 -25.47 -0.04 -5.02
CA PRO A 219 -25.30 1.41 -5.10
C PRO A 219 -24.19 1.81 -6.07
N ALA A 220 -24.27 3.02 -6.61
CA ALA A 220 -23.25 3.51 -7.55
C ALA A 220 -21.88 3.77 -6.92
N LEU A 221 -21.89 3.97 -5.61
CA LEU A 221 -20.75 4.45 -4.85
C LEU A 221 -20.54 3.53 -3.66
N VAL A 222 -19.31 3.06 -3.50
CA VAL A 222 -18.82 2.49 -2.25
C VAL A 222 -18.30 3.68 -1.44
N GLU A 223 -18.99 4.00 -0.34
CA GLU A 223 -18.71 5.22 0.42
C GLU A 223 -17.35 5.16 1.13
N ALA A 224 -17.02 4.00 1.71
CA ALA A 224 -15.78 3.82 2.42
C ALA A 224 -15.34 2.35 2.44
N ALA A 225 -14.05 2.12 2.27
CA ALA A 225 -13.41 0.85 2.55
C ALA A 225 -12.14 1.08 3.35
N THR A 226 -11.98 0.39 4.48
CA THR A 226 -10.79 0.48 5.32
C THR A 226 -10.22 -0.89 5.61
N LEU A 227 -8.90 -0.98 5.72
CA LEU A 227 -8.17 -2.16 6.18
C LEU A 227 -7.09 -1.72 7.16
N SER A 228 -6.95 -2.43 8.27
CA SER A 228 -5.82 -2.28 9.18
C SER A 228 -5.33 -3.66 9.61
N ALA A 229 -4.03 -3.79 9.79
CA ALA A 229 -3.40 -5.00 10.28
C ALA A 229 -2.02 -4.67 10.87
N ILE A 230 -1.44 -5.64 11.57
CA ILE A 230 -0.02 -5.61 11.95
C ILE A 230 0.71 -6.67 11.13
N LEU A 231 1.70 -6.23 10.36
CA LEU A 231 2.54 -7.06 9.52
C LEU A 231 3.83 -7.38 10.27
N SER A 232 4.16 -8.66 10.41
CA SER A 232 5.42 -9.13 11.01
C SER A 232 6.34 -9.63 9.92
N PHE A 233 7.54 -9.06 9.81
CA PHE A 233 8.56 -9.48 8.85
C PHE A 233 9.65 -10.33 9.50
N ASP A 234 10.45 -11.02 8.68
CA ASP A 234 11.61 -11.78 9.15
C ASP A 234 12.79 -10.91 9.61
N ARG A 235 12.78 -9.63 9.24
CA ARG A 235 13.76 -8.60 9.62
C ARG A 235 13.16 -7.19 9.52
N PRO A 236 13.82 -6.15 10.07
CA PRO A 236 13.36 -4.77 9.93
C PRO A 236 13.31 -4.30 8.46
N ILE A 237 12.37 -3.42 8.14
CA ILE A 237 12.37 -2.72 6.85
C ILE A 237 13.43 -1.64 6.92
N ASP A 238 14.51 -1.78 6.17
CA ASP A 238 15.65 -0.87 6.19
C ASP A 238 16.15 -0.58 4.76
N ARG A 239 17.25 0.17 4.62
CA ARG A 239 17.81 0.50 3.30
C ARG A 239 18.31 -0.72 2.50
N ASN A 240 18.49 -1.87 3.14
CA ASN A 240 19.00 -3.11 2.55
C ASN A 240 17.87 -4.09 2.19
N ALA A 241 16.64 -3.84 2.63
CA ALA A 241 15.49 -4.74 2.44
C ALA A 241 15.21 -5.06 0.96
N ALA A 242 15.38 -4.08 0.05
CA ALA A 242 15.17 -4.30 -1.38
C ALA A 242 16.20 -5.26 -2.01
N ALA A 243 17.46 -5.22 -1.55
CA ALA A 243 18.54 -6.05 -2.08
C ALA A 243 18.54 -7.46 -1.49
N THR A 244 18.12 -7.60 -0.23
CA THR A 244 18.18 -8.87 0.51
C THR A 244 16.86 -9.63 0.54
N GLY A 245 15.78 -9.02 0.02
CA GLY A 245 14.42 -9.52 0.11
C GLY A 245 13.84 -9.38 1.52
N LEU A 246 12.52 -9.23 1.60
CA LEU A 246 11.78 -9.16 2.87
C LEU A 246 10.70 -10.22 2.85
N ARG A 247 10.59 -11.02 3.91
CA ARG A 247 9.56 -12.06 4.01
C ARG A 247 8.55 -11.73 5.09
N LEU A 248 7.28 -11.71 4.71
CA LEU A 248 6.16 -11.60 5.64
C LEU A 248 5.98 -12.94 6.38
N THR A 249 5.86 -12.90 7.69
CA THR A 249 5.80 -14.08 8.58
C THR A 249 4.49 -14.18 9.34
N ALA A 250 3.81 -13.06 9.57
CA ALA A 250 2.47 -13.04 10.13
C ALA A 250 1.71 -11.77 9.76
N ILE A 251 0.38 -11.87 9.80
CA ILE A 251 -0.57 -10.76 9.71
C ILE A 251 -1.49 -10.87 10.91
N ARG A 252 -1.42 -9.92 11.83
CA ARG A 252 -2.18 -9.91 13.08
C ARG A 252 -3.20 -8.79 13.09
N ASP A 253 -4.21 -8.92 13.96
CA ASP A 253 -5.25 -7.92 14.17
C ASP A 253 -5.84 -7.38 12.86
N ILE A 254 -6.09 -8.28 11.89
CA ILE A 254 -6.71 -7.91 10.63
C ILE A 254 -8.10 -7.38 10.96
N ALA A 255 -8.38 -6.16 10.53
CA ALA A 255 -9.68 -5.54 10.60
C ALA A 255 -9.93 -4.79 9.30
N ALA A 256 -10.93 -5.21 8.54
CA ALA A 256 -11.40 -4.49 7.36
C ALA A 256 -12.89 -4.17 7.49
N ASP A 257 -13.29 -3.04 6.95
CA ASP A 257 -14.67 -2.57 6.94
C ASP A 257 -14.98 -1.97 5.57
N LEU A 258 -16.10 -2.36 4.98
CA LEU A 258 -16.60 -1.88 3.70
C LEU A 258 -18.03 -1.40 3.88
N ARG A 259 -18.31 -0.18 3.41
CA ARG A 259 -19.64 0.42 3.37
C ARG A 259 -20.04 0.65 1.92
N TRP A 260 -21.16 0.06 1.54
CA TRP A 260 -21.72 0.17 0.19
C TRP A 260 -23.25 0.32 0.28
N GLY A 261 -23.70 1.56 0.47
CA GLY A 261 -25.10 1.90 0.75
C GLY A 261 -25.60 1.25 2.03
N LYS A 262 -26.53 0.29 1.90
CA LYS A 262 -27.07 -0.47 3.04
C LYS A 262 -26.21 -1.69 3.40
N ILE A 263 -25.31 -2.09 2.51
CA ILE A 263 -24.43 -3.24 2.70
C ILE A 263 -23.26 -2.80 3.57
N ALA A 264 -22.99 -3.58 4.61
CA ALA A 264 -21.80 -3.42 5.43
C ALA A 264 -21.08 -4.76 5.54
N VAL A 265 -19.81 -4.81 5.14
CA VAL A 265 -18.99 -6.02 5.25
C VAL A 265 -17.82 -5.72 6.19
N THR A 266 -17.63 -6.56 7.20
CA THR A 266 -16.49 -6.48 8.11
C THR A 266 -15.71 -7.78 8.05
N LEU A 267 -14.39 -7.68 8.06
CA LEU A 267 -13.48 -8.83 8.07
C LEU A 267 -12.58 -8.72 9.28
N ARG A 268 -12.45 -9.81 10.04
CA ARG A 268 -11.52 -9.90 11.17
C ARG A 268 -10.73 -11.19 11.13
N GLY A 269 -9.46 -11.16 11.51
CA GLY A 269 -8.68 -12.40 11.54
C GLY A 269 -7.22 -12.22 11.86
N ALA A 270 -6.50 -13.32 11.79
CA ALA A 270 -5.06 -13.35 11.92
C ALA A 270 -4.50 -14.56 11.15
N LEU A 271 -3.32 -14.39 10.55
CA LEU A 271 -2.67 -15.37 9.68
C LEU A 271 -1.19 -15.48 10.05
N VAL A 272 -0.66 -16.70 10.07
CA VAL A 272 0.77 -17.02 10.09
C VAL A 272 1.17 -17.41 8.69
N ILE A 273 2.34 -16.97 8.25
CA ILE A 273 2.88 -17.31 6.94
C ILE A 273 4.13 -18.17 7.19
N GLY A 274 3.98 -19.46 6.93
CA GLY A 274 5.06 -20.43 7.08
C GLY A 274 6.16 -20.24 6.03
N ALA A 275 7.25 -21.02 6.15
CA ALA A 275 8.36 -20.97 5.19
C ALA A 275 7.96 -21.31 3.74
N SER A 276 6.82 -21.99 3.56
CA SER A 276 6.22 -22.31 2.25
C SER A 276 5.52 -21.13 1.56
N GLY A 277 5.36 -19.99 2.25
CA GLY A 277 4.59 -18.84 1.75
C GLY A 277 3.08 -19.03 1.80
N LEU A 278 2.58 -20.14 2.35
CA LEU A 278 1.15 -20.38 2.53
C LEU A 278 0.68 -19.77 3.86
N PRO A 279 -0.33 -18.88 3.83
CA PRO A 279 -0.95 -18.38 5.05
C PRO A 279 -1.82 -19.46 5.71
N GLU A 280 -1.73 -19.55 7.04
CA GLU A 280 -2.52 -20.42 7.90
C GLU A 280 -3.16 -19.61 9.02
N GLY A 281 -4.43 -19.86 9.33
CA GLY A 281 -5.15 -19.13 10.38
C GLY A 281 -6.65 -19.06 10.10
N GLN A 282 -7.31 -18.07 10.68
CA GLN A 282 -8.75 -17.91 10.53
C GLN A 282 -9.11 -16.44 10.22
N ILE A 283 -10.05 -16.28 9.30
CA ILE A 283 -10.66 -15.01 8.93
C ILE A 283 -12.17 -15.16 9.08
N THR A 284 -12.79 -14.30 9.88
CA THR A 284 -14.24 -14.17 9.97
C THR A 284 -14.71 -13.02 9.11
N VAL A 285 -15.59 -13.32 8.15
CA VAL A 285 -16.29 -12.30 7.33
C VAL A 285 -17.72 -12.17 7.83
N THR A 286 -18.15 -10.95 8.13
CA THR A 286 -19.53 -10.64 8.51
C THR A 286 -20.12 -9.66 7.51
N ALA A 287 -21.23 -10.01 6.88
CA ALA A 287 -21.93 -9.16 5.91
C ALA A 287 -23.36 -8.87 6.37
N ARG A 288 -23.69 -7.59 6.54
CA ARG A 288 -25.05 -7.10 6.76
C ARG A 288 -25.69 -6.75 5.43
N GLU A 289 -26.99 -7.01 5.29
CA GLU A 289 -27.74 -6.82 4.05
C GLU A 289 -27.07 -7.56 2.88
N TRP A 290 -26.69 -8.83 3.09
CA TRP A 290 -25.85 -9.61 2.17
C TRP A 290 -26.57 -10.14 0.93
N ARG A 291 -27.91 -10.17 0.91
CA ARG A 291 -28.70 -10.78 -0.19
C ARG A 291 -28.45 -10.13 -1.56
N PRO A 292 -28.41 -8.78 -1.68
CA PRO A 292 -28.06 -8.12 -2.94
C PRO A 292 -26.65 -8.47 -3.43
N LEU A 293 -25.66 -8.60 -2.54
CA LEU A 293 -24.30 -9.04 -2.91
C LEU A 293 -24.33 -10.44 -3.51
N LEU A 294 -24.99 -11.40 -2.85
CA LEU A 294 -25.05 -12.77 -3.35
C LEU A 294 -25.75 -12.87 -4.72
N ALA A 295 -26.81 -12.07 -4.92
CA ALA A 295 -27.50 -11.98 -6.19
C ALA A 295 -26.58 -11.40 -7.28
N ALA A 296 -25.86 -10.30 -6.99
CA ALA A 296 -24.92 -9.69 -7.93
C ALA A 296 -23.79 -10.66 -8.31
N LEU A 297 -23.21 -11.39 -7.35
CA LEU A 297 -22.17 -12.40 -7.60
C LEU A 297 -22.67 -13.56 -8.48
N THR A 298 -23.92 -13.97 -8.31
CA THR A 298 -24.52 -15.03 -9.15
C THR A 298 -24.68 -14.55 -10.60
N GLU A 299 -25.14 -13.31 -10.79
CA GLU A 299 -25.35 -12.76 -12.13
C GLU A 299 -24.06 -12.37 -12.85
N ALA A 300 -23.06 -11.90 -12.11
CA ALA A 300 -21.71 -11.69 -12.61
C ALA A 300 -21.00 -13.02 -12.96
N GLY A 301 -21.63 -14.16 -12.66
CA GLY A 301 -21.08 -15.50 -12.94
C GLY A 301 -19.98 -15.94 -11.97
N ALA A 302 -19.71 -15.15 -10.91
CA ALA A 302 -18.77 -15.53 -9.86
C ALA A 302 -19.27 -16.75 -9.05
N ILE A 303 -20.59 -16.94 -8.99
CA ILE A 303 -21.23 -18.15 -8.49
C ILE A 303 -21.98 -18.81 -9.65
N GLY A 304 -21.65 -20.07 -9.95
CA GLY A 304 -22.31 -20.85 -10.99
C GLY A 304 -23.82 -20.92 -10.77
N ALA A 305 -24.60 -20.75 -11.84
CA ALA A 305 -26.06 -20.72 -11.77
C ALA A 305 -26.67 -22.04 -11.24
N ASP A 306 -25.97 -23.15 -11.43
CA ASP A 306 -26.29 -24.49 -10.95
C ASP A 306 -26.17 -24.62 -9.42
N VAL A 307 -25.14 -24.00 -8.83
CA VAL A 307 -24.89 -24.05 -7.37
C VAL A 307 -25.52 -22.89 -6.61
N ALA A 308 -25.96 -21.82 -7.30
CA ALA A 308 -26.52 -20.63 -6.67
C ALA A 308 -27.69 -20.89 -5.71
N PRO A 309 -28.67 -21.78 -6.00
CA PRO A 309 -29.72 -22.13 -5.05
C PRO A 309 -29.17 -22.75 -3.77
N THR A 310 -28.18 -23.63 -3.89
CA THR A 310 -27.53 -24.30 -2.76
C THR A 310 -26.79 -23.30 -1.87
N VAL A 311 -25.98 -22.42 -2.48
CA VAL A 311 -25.24 -21.38 -1.75
C VAL A 311 -26.18 -20.44 -1.00
N ARG A 312 -27.28 -20.04 -1.66
CA ARG A 312 -28.31 -19.18 -1.05
C ARG A 312 -28.96 -19.86 0.15
N ASN A 313 -29.38 -21.11 0.01
CA ASN A 313 -30.04 -21.86 1.09
C ASN A 313 -29.09 -22.05 2.29
N MET A 314 -27.81 -22.33 2.02
CA MET A 314 -26.78 -22.40 3.06
C MET A 314 -26.60 -21.06 3.78
N ALA A 315 -26.46 -19.96 3.03
CA ALA A 315 -26.33 -18.62 3.60
C ALA A 315 -27.55 -18.24 4.46
N GLU A 316 -28.76 -18.56 4.00
CA GLU A 316 -29.97 -18.34 4.78
C GLU A 316 -30.02 -19.19 6.06
N ALA A 317 -29.60 -20.45 6.00
CA ALA A 317 -29.56 -21.32 7.16
C ALA A 317 -28.57 -20.79 8.21
N LEU A 318 -27.39 -20.33 7.78
CA LEU A 318 -26.38 -19.72 8.66
C LEU A 318 -26.90 -18.43 9.30
N ALA A 319 -27.50 -17.54 8.52
CA ALA A 319 -28.08 -16.30 9.02
C ALA A 319 -29.23 -16.55 10.02
N ARG A 320 -30.11 -17.53 9.74
CA ARG A 320 -31.18 -17.95 10.67
C ARG A 320 -30.60 -18.54 11.96
N GLY A 321 -29.59 -19.40 11.87
CA GLY A 321 -28.96 -20.04 13.02
C GLY A 321 -28.32 -19.05 14.00
N ALA A 322 -27.80 -17.92 13.49
CA ALA A 322 -27.23 -16.86 14.30
C ALA A 322 -28.27 -15.92 14.95
N GLY A 323 -29.56 -16.07 14.63
CA GLY A 323 -30.65 -15.25 15.17
C GLY A 323 -30.83 -13.88 14.50
N ASP A 324 -30.04 -13.55 13.49
CA ASP A 324 -30.16 -12.32 12.69
C ASP A 324 -30.17 -12.64 11.20
N THR A 325 -31.35 -12.67 10.60
CA THR A 325 -31.51 -12.98 9.16
C THR A 325 -30.90 -11.93 8.23
N GLY A 326 -30.62 -10.73 8.72
CA GLY A 326 -29.98 -9.64 7.99
C GLY A 326 -28.46 -9.74 7.95
N THR A 327 -27.87 -10.57 8.81
CA THR A 327 -26.42 -10.70 8.96
C THR A 327 -25.95 -12.12 8.63
N LEU A 328 -24.94 -12.23 7.77
CA LEU A 328 -24.27 -13.49 7.45
C LEU A 328 -22.86 -13.45 8.04
N THR A 329 -22.54 -14.40 8.91
CA THR A 329 -21.19 -14.56 9.49
C THR A 329 -20.56 -15.85 8.98
N LEU A 330 -19.38 -15.74 8.38
CA LEU A 330 -18.64 -16.83 7.75
C LEU A 330 -17.26 -16.94 8.41
N PRO A 331 -17.04 -17.89 9.34
CA PRO A 331 -15.70 -18.24 9.80
C PRO A 331 -14.99 -19.05 8.71
N LEU A 332 -13.96 -18.45 8.11
CA LEU A 332 -13.16 -19.06 7.05
C LEU A 332 -11.83 -19.52 7.64
N ASP A 333 -11.58 -20.81 7.56
CA ASP A 333 -10.31 -21.42 7.94
C ASP A 333 -9.37 -21.44 6.73
N LEU A 334 -8.14 -20.98 6.94
CA LEU A 334 -7.07 -21.02 5.95
C LEU A 334 -6.07 -22.06 6.43
N GLY A 335 -5.93 -23.15 5.68
CA GLY A 335 -5.02 -24.24 6.02
C GLY A 335 -4.89 -25.26 4.90
N GLY A 336 -3.75 -25.95 4.84
CA GLY A 336 -3.52 -26.99 3.83
C GLY A 336 -3.62 -26.49 2.37
N GLY A 337 -3.44 -25.19 2.12
CA GLY A 337 -3.57 -24.58 0.81
C GLY A 337 -5.00 -24.24 0.36
N TRP A 338 -5.99 -24.36 1.25
CA TRP A 338 -7.40 -24.08 0.95
C TRP A 338 -8.04 -23.13 1.95
N ILE A 339 -8.99 -22.34 1.46
CA ILE A 339 -9.95 -21.58 2.25
C ILE A 339 -11.20 -22.46 2.39
N SER A 340 -11.59 -22.76 3.62
CA SER A 340 -12.75 -23.60 3.92
C SER A 340 -13.72 -22.93 4.89
N LEU A 341 -15.01 -23.26 4.76
CA LEU A 341 -16.05 -22.95 5.74
C LEU A 341 -16.43 -24.26 6.44
N GLY A 342 -15.84 -24.50 7.61
CA GLY A 342 -15.97 -25.80 8.27
C GLY A 342 -15.49 -26.94 7.35
N PRO A 343 -16.31 -27.98 7.08
CA PRO A 343 -15.91 -29.09 6.22
C PRO A 343 -15.93 -28.78 4.71
N PHE A 344 -16.40 -27.59 4.30
CA PHE A 344 -16.62 -27.26 2.90
C PHE A 344 -15.45 -26.45 2.32
N PRO A 345 -14.69 -26.97 1.35
CA PRO A 345 -13.66 -26.19 0.65
C PRO A 345 -14.33 -25.16 -0.28
N LEU A 346 -13.84 -23.92 -0.25
CA LEU A 346 -14.38 -22.82 -1.05
C LEU A 346 -13.46 -22.44 -2.20
N ALA A 347 -12.17 -22.21 -1.90
CA ALA A 347 -11.20 -21.72 -2.88
C ALA A 347 -9.77 -22.09 -2.47
N PRO A 348 -8.83 -22.25 -3.41
CA PRO A 348 -7.41 -22.38 -3.08
C PRO A 348 -6.85 -21.08 -2.49
N ILE A 349 -5.86 -21.20 -1.60
CA ILE A 349 -5.16 -20.06 -1.02
C ILE A 349 -4.17 -19.48 -2.04
N PRO A 350 -4.19 -18.15 -2.28
CA PRO A 350 -3.16 -17.48 -3.07
C PRO A 350 -1.79 -17.58 -2.39
N ARG A 351 -0.73 -17.78 -3.17
CA ARG A 351 0.64 -17.74 -2.65
C ARG A 351 1.10 -16.28 -2.49
N LEU A 352 1.76 -16.00 -1.36
CA LEU A 352 2.39 -14.71 -1.04
C LEU A 352 3.89 -14.75 -1.32
#